data_AF-A0AAD3REB6-F1
#
_entry.id   AF-A0AAD3REB6-F1
#
_cell.length_a   1.000
_cell.length_b   1.000
_cell.length_c   1.000
_cell.angle_alpha   90.00
_cell.angle_beta   90.00
_cell.angle_gamma   90.00
#
_symmetry.space_group_name_H-M   'P 1'
#
loop_
_entity.id
_entity.type
_entity.pdbx_description
1 polymer ?
#
loop_
_entity_poly.entity_id
_entity_poly.type
_entity_poly.pdbx_seq_one_letter_code
_entity_poly.pdbx_strand_id
1 'polypeptide(L)'
;MEKRRRREERKRQERERQEEKEREERERQERMENRRRRREERKRQEREREEREREERERQEEREREERERQEQEERKRRREERKRQEERERQEREREREEETAAAAHPKRGLVSNLKIRYLEHQRDQVIKAISKTHKKEETIDAGDDTPEMKEIRTWRQQGKRRKLLKKQQKMEERIKRKREKRRERRDQEEAEEDNEKKDGLFLRIVLGFFEGYGDLNMAVL
;
A
#
# COMPACT_ATOMS: atom_id res chain seq x y z
N MET A 1 80.72 -32.91 -70.05
CA MET A 1 80.60 -31.78 -69.09
C MET A 1 79.18 -31.21 -69.06
N GLU A 2 78.55 -30.93 -70.19
CA GLU A 2 77.22 -30.29 -70.27
C GLU A 2 76.06 -31.09 -69.65
N LYS A 3 76.03 -32.42 -69.83
CA LYS A 3 75.00 -33.31 -69.24
C LYS A 3 75.00 -33.33 -67.70
N ARG A 4 76.16 -33.13 -67.05
CA ARG A 4 76.25 -33.06 -65.57
C ARG A 4 75.65 -31.75 -65.04
N ARG A 5 75.98 -30.62 -65.69
CA ARG A 5 75.42 -29.30 -65.34
C ARG A 5 73.89 -29.27 -65.45
N ARG A 6 73.32 -29.82 -66.53
CA ARG A 6 71.85 -29.94 -66.69
C ARG A 6 71.17 -30.80 -65.63
N ARG A 7 71.86 -31.83 -65.10
CA ARG A 7 71.33 -32.70 -64.03
C ARG A 7 71.38 -32.02 -62.66
N GLU A 8 72.44 -31.26 -62.38
CA GLU A 8 72.57 -30.45 -61.16
C GLU A 8 71.55 -29.30 -61.14
N GLU A 9 71.32 -28.64 -62.27
CA GLU A 9 70.32 -27.58 -62.42
C GLU A 9 68.89 -28.09 -62.19
N ARG A 10 68.53 -29.27 -62.73
CA ARG A 10 67.24 -29.91 -62.44
C ARG A 10 67.05 -30.25 -60.96
N LYS A 11 68.09 -30.78 -60.30
CA LYS A 11 68.05 -31.06 -58.85
C LYS A 11 67.90 -29.78 -58.03
N ARG A 12 68.52 -28.68 -58.46
CA ARG A 12 68.37 -27.38 -57.81
C ARG A 12 66.95 -26.83 -57.97
N GLN A 13 66.38 -26.87 -59.17
CA GLN A 13 64.99 -26.47 -59.41
C GLN A 13 63.98 -27.35 -58.63
N GLU A 14 64.25 -28.65 -58.50
CA GLU A 14 63.40 -29.56 -57.72
C GLU A 14 63.44 -29.22 -56.22
N ARG A 15 64.62 -28.89 -55.68
CA ARG A 15 64.77 -28.41 -54.29
C ARG A 15 64.08 -27.06 -54.08
N GLU A 16 64.25 -26.10 -55.00
CA GLU A 16 63.58 -24.79 -54.92
C GLU A 16 62.05 -24.94 -54.92
N ARG A 17 61.49 -25.84 -55.74
CA ARG A 17 60.04 -26.14 -55.73
C ARG A 17 59.58 -26.85 -54.45
N GLN A 18 60.42 -27.69 -53.86
CA GLN A 18 60.11 -28.32 -52.57
C GLN A 18 60.12 -27.28 -51.44
N GLU A 19 61.13 -26.42 -51.39
CA GLU A 19 61.23 -25.33 -50.42
C GLU A 19 60.08 -24.32 -50.57
N GLU A 20 59.67 -24.01 -51.81
CA GLU A 20 58.52 -23.13 -52.07
C GLU A 20 57.20 -23.75 -51.59
N LYS A 21 56.99 -25.05 -51.82
CA LYS A 21 55.82 -25.77 -51.27
C LYS A 21 55.81 -25.80 -49.75
N GLU A 22 56.95 -26.03 -49.11
CA GLU A 22 57.05 -25.99 -47.64
C GLU A 22 56.78 -24.58 -47.08
N ARG A 23 57.26 -23.53 -47.77
CA ARG A 23 56.95 -22.14 -47.40
C ARG A 23 55.46 -21.83 -47.53
N GLU A 24 54.84 -22.23 -48.65
CA GLU A 24 53.39 -22.07 -48.82
C GLU A 24 52.58 -22.82 -47.76
N GLU A 25 52.99 -24.03 -47.40
CA GLU A 25 52.31 -24.82 -46.38
C GLU A 25 52.42 -24.18 -44.99
N ARG A 26 53.61 -23.67 -44.63
CA ARG A 26 53.81 -22.90 -43.39
C ARG A 26 52.96 -21.62 -43.38
N GLU A 27 52.92 -20.87 -44.47
CA GLU A 27 52.05 -19.68 -44.57
C GLU A 27 50.57 -20.03 -44.43
N ARG A 28 50.11 -21.13 -45.04
CA ARG A 28 48.72 -21.60 -44.90
C ARG A 28 48.41 -21.99 -43.46
N GLN A 29 49.32 -22.69 -42.79
CA GLN A 29 49.19 -23.06 -41.37
C GLN A 29 49.13 -21.79 -40.48
N GLU A 30 50.02 -20.83 -40.70
CA GLU A 30 50.05 -19.58 -39.94
C GLU A 30 48.78 -18.74 -40.15
N ARG A 31 48.27 -18.65 -41.39
CA ARG A 31 46.99 -17.98 -41.68
C ARG A 31 45.81 -18.65 -40.96
N MET A 32 45.79 -19.97 -40.91
CA MET A 32 44.76 -20.74 -40.19
C MET A 32 44.86 -20.52 -38.68
N GLU A 33 46.07 -20.53 -38.12
CA GLU A 33 46.30 -20.29 -36.70
C GLU A 33 45.91 -18.86 -36.30
N ASN A 34 46.32 -17.85 -37.08
CA ASN A 34 45.92 -16.46 -36.86
C ASN A 34 44.40 -16.28 -36.92
N ARG A 35 43.71 -16.98 -37.84
CA ARG A 35 42.25 -16.95 -37.91
C ARG A 35 41.60 -17.60 -36.69
N ARG A 36 42.19 -18.68 -36.15
CA ARG A 36 41.74 -19.33 -34.91
C ARG A 36 41.92 -18.43 -33.70
N ARG A 37 43.10 -17.83 -33.53
CA ARG A 37 43.41 -16.88 -32.44
C ARG A 37 42.44 -15.70 -32.44
N ARG A 38 42.17 -15.08 -33.60
CA ARG A 38 41.19 -13.99 -33.72
C ARG A 38 39.77 -14.41 -33.33
N ARG A 39 39.35 -15.65 -33.65
CA ARG A 39 38.04 -16.17 -33.25
C ARG A 39 37.96 -16.39 -31.75
N GLU A 40 39.01 -16.94 -31.14
CA GLU A 40 39.09 -17.16 -29.69
C GLU A 40 39.13 -15.83 -28.93
N GLU A 41 39.86 -14.84 -29.42
CA GLU A 41 39.91 -13.49 -28.85
C GLU A 41 38.53 -12.80 -28.90
N ARG A 42 37.82 -12.89 -30.03
CA ARG A 42 36.45 -12.37 -30.13
C ARG A 42 35.50 -13.04 -29.15
N LYS A 43 35.57 -14.38 -29.01
CA LYS A 43 34.77 -15.12 -28.01
C LYS A 43 35.09 -14.70 -26.59
N ARG A 44 36.36 -14.42 -26.28
CA ARG A 44 36.77 -13.92 -24.96
C ARG A 44 36.19 -12.54 -24.69
N GLN A 45 36.30 -11.62 -25.65
CA GLN A 45 35.72 -10.29 -25.54
C GLN A 45 34.19 -10.32 -25.43
N GLU A 46 33.52 -11.23 -26.13
CA GLU A 46 32.08 -11.41 -26.06
C GLU A 46 31.64 -11.88 -24.67
N ARG A 47 32.34 -12.89 -24.10
CA ARG A 47 32.10 -13.34 -22.73
C ARG A 47 32.33 -12.24 -21.70
N GLU A 48 33.40 -11.47 -21.85
CA GLU A 48 33.71 -10.35 -20.96
C GLU A 48 32.64 -9.25 -21.02
N ARG A 49 32.07 -8.99 -22.21
CA ARG A 49 30.95 -8.06 -22.35
C ARG A 49 29.68 -8.60 -21.69
N GLU A 50 29.36 -9.88 -21.91
CA GLU A 50 28.20 -10.51 -21.31
C GLU A 50 28.30 -10.53 -19.77
N GLU A 51 29.49 -10.80 -19.23
CA GLU A 51 29.76 -10.77 -17.79
C GLU A 51 29.57 -9.37 -17.21
N ARG A 52 30.12 -8.33 -17.87
CA ARG A 52 29.90 -6.93 -17.45
C ARG A 52 28.43 -6.53 -17.50
N GLU A 53 27.70 -6.95 -18.53
CA GLU A 53 26.27 -6.67 -18.67
C GLU A 53 25.46 -7.35 -17.56
N ARG A 54 25.81 -8.59 -17.19
CA ARG A 54 25.19 -9.28 -16.04
C ARG A 54 25.49 -8.56 -14.73
N GLU A 55 26.74 -8.19 -14.47
CA GLU A 55 27.10 -7.42 -13.27
C GLU A 55 26.36 -6.08 -13.19
N GLU A 56 26.21 -5.38 -14.32
CA GLU A 56 25.49 -4.11 -14.36
C GLU A 56 24.00 -4.29 -14.05
N ARG A 57 23.38 -5.34 -14.59
CA ARG A 57 21.98 -5.71 -14.27
C ARG A 57 21.81 -6.07 -12.80
N GLU A 58 22.72 -6.87 -12.23
CA GLU A 58 22.66 -7.24 -10.81
C GLU A 58 22.77 -5.99 -9.90
N ARG A 59 23.70 -5.07 -10.21
CA ARG A 59 23.82 -3.80 -9.48
C ARG A 59 22.58 -2.93 -9.62
N GLN A 60 21.96 -2.92 -10.79
CA GLN A 60 20.72 -2.17 -11.01
C GLN A 60 19.56 -2.77 -10.21
N GLU A 61 19.40 -4.10 -10.22
CA GLU A 61 18.39 -4.79 -9.41
C GLU A 61 18.61 -4.58 -7.91
N GLU A 62 19.85 -4.60 -7.43
CA GLU A 62 20.18 -4.33 -6.03
C GLU A 62 19.78 -2.91 -5.63
N ARG A 63 20.08 -1.91 -6.45
CA ARG A 63 19.66 -0.52 -6.22
C ARG A 63 18.14 -0.38 -6.20
N GLU A 64 17.43 -1.03 -7.11
CA GLU A 64 15.96 -1.02 -7.12
C GLU A 64 15.38 -1.69 -5.87
N ARG A 65 15.97 -2.79 -5.39
CA ARG A 65 15.55 -3.45 -4.14
C ARG A 65 15.77 -2.54 -2.95
N GLU A 66 16.95 -1.91 -2.82
CA GLU A 66 17.22 -0.96 -1.75
C GLU A 66 16.26 0.23 -1.77
N GLU A 67 15.95 0.77 -2.95
CA GLU A 67 15.01 1.89 -3.08
C GLU A 67 13.60 1.48 -2.65
N ARG A 68 13.13 0.30 -3.07
CA ARG A 68 11.84 -0.25 -2.64
C ARG A 68 11.78 -0.47 -1.13
N GLU A 69 12.84 -1.01 -0.53
CA GLU A 69 12.91 -1.19 0.93
C GLU A 69 12.88 0.15 1.67
N ARG A 70 13.61 1.17 1.19
CA ARG A 70 13.56 2.52 1.76
C ARG A 70 12.16 3.12 1.67
N GLN A 71 11.49 2.99 0.52
CA GLN A 71 10.11 3.46 0.33
C GLN A 71 9.15 2.72 1.27
N GLU A 72 9.28 1.40 1.42
CA GLU A 72 8.42 0.62 2.32
C GLU A 72 8.65 1.01 3.80
N GLN A 73 9.90 1.20 4.21
CA GLN A 73 10.22 1.70 5.55
C GLN A 73 9.63 3.08 5.82
N GLU A 74 9.72 3.99 4.85
CA GLU A 74 9.13 5.32 4.96
C GLU A 74 7.60 5.25 5.05
N GLU A 75 6.96 4.41 4.24
CA GLU A 75 5.51 4.22 4.30
C GLU A 75 5.08 3.61 5.65
N ARG A 76 5.82 2.62 6.17
CA ARG A 76 5.60 2.06 7.51
C ARG A 76 5.73 3.13 8.60
N LYS A 77 6.72 4.01 8.50
CA LYS A 77 6.91 5.12 9.45
C LYS A 77 5.74 6.10 9.38
N ARG A 78 5.33 6.52 8.18
CA ARG A 78 4.15 7.38 7.96
C ARG A 78 2.87 6.75 8.51
N ARG A 79 2.65 5.45 8.31
CA ARG A 79 1.49 4.72 8.87
C ARG A 79 1.52 4.69 10.39
N ARG A 80 2.70 4.49 11.01
CA ARG A 80 2.86 4.55 12.47
C ARG A 80 2.56 5.95 13.02
N GLU A 81 3.07 6.99 12.37
CA GLU A 81 2.78 8.38 12.75
C GLU A 81 1.30 8.73 12.58
N GLU A 82 0.65 8.26 11.51
CA GLU A 82 -0.78 8.46 11.30
C GLU A 82 -1.61 7.78 12.39
N ARG A 83 -1.26 6.54 12.78
CA ARG A 83 -1.88 5.84 13.91
C ARG A 83 -1.71 6.60 15.22
N LYS A 84 -0.50 7.06 15.53
CA LYS A 84 -0.24 7.87 16.74
C LYS A 84 -1.07 9.15 16.75
N ARG A 85 -1.13 9.88 15.64
CA ARG A 85 -1.98 11.08 15.51
C ARG A 85 -3.47 10.76 15.67
N GLN A 86 -3.90 9.60 15.19
CA GLN A 86 -5.28 9.16 15.33
C GLN A 86 -5.61 8.79 16.79
N GLU A 87 -4.71 8.08 17.47
CA GLU A 87 -4.83 7.76 18.89
C GLU A 87 -4.81 9.02 19.76
N GLU A 88 -3.93 9.98 19.48
CA GLU A 88 -3.87 11.26 20.19
C GLU A 88 -5.14 12.08 20.00
N ARG A 89 -5.69 12.13 18.79
CA ARG A 89 -7.00 12.75 18.52
C ARG A 89 -8.13 12.04 19.25
N GLU A 90 -8.12 10.70 19.29
CA GLU A 90 -9.13 9.94 20.03
C GLU A 90 -9.00 10.17 21.54
N ARG A 91 -7.77 10.33 22.06
CA ARG A 91 -7.52 10.64 23.48
C ARG A 91 -7.97 12.05 23.84
N GLN A 92 -7.66 13.05 23.02
CA GLN A 92 -8.18 14.42 23.18
C GLN A 92 -9.70 14.47 23.05
N GLU A 93 -10.31 13.68 22.17
CA GLU A 93 -11.77 13.59 22.07
C GLU A 93 -12.35 12.95 23.35
N ARG A 94 -11.73 11.92 23.92
CA ARG A 94 -12.12 11.32 25.20
C ARG A 94 -11.95 12.27 26.40
N GLU A 95 -10.87 13.04 26.47
CA GLU A 95 -10.65 14.02 27.53
C GLU A 95 -11.65 15.18 27.44
N ARG A 96 -11.87 15.73 26.23
CA ARG A 96 -12.93 16.71 26.00
C ARG A 96 -14.30 16.15 26.35
N GLU A 97 -14.57 14.87 26.08
CA GLU A 97 -15.83 14.22 26.46
C GLU A 97 -15.96 14.01 27.97
N ARG A 98 -14.88 13.73 28.72
CA ARG A 98 -14.91 13.70 30.20
C ARG A 98 -15.16 15.08 30.81
N GLU A 99 -14.56 16.13 30.25
CA GLU A 99 -14.93 17.52 30.56
C GLU A 99 -16.37 17.83 30.13
N GLU A 100 -16.85 17.22 29.04
CA GLU A 100 -18.20 17.41 28.53
C GLU A 100 -19.24 16.69 29.41
N GLU A 101 -18.92 15.52 29.97
CA GLU A 101 -19.73 14.68 30.87
C GLU A 101 -19.87 15.31 32.26
N THR A 102 -18.74 15.72 32.85
CA THR A 102 -18.72 16.47 34.12
C THR A 102 -19.47 17.81 34.05
N ALA A 103 -19.48 18.48 32.89
CA ALA A 103 -20.29 19.69 32.69
C ALA A 103 -21.66 19.46 32.00
N ALA A 104 -22.01 18.22 31.60
CA ALA A 104 -23.35 17.87 31.13
C ALA A 104 -24.32 17.69 32.31
N ALA A 105 -23.83 17.21 33.46
CA ALA A 105 -24.57 17.23 34.72
C ALA A 105 -25.03 18.66 35.13
N ALA A 106 -24.37 19.70 34.61
CA ALA A 106 -24.72 21.10 34.87
C ALA A 106 -25.63 21.76 33.80
N HIS A 107 -25.73 21.23 32.57
CA HIS A 107 -26.43 21.91 31.46
C HIS A 107 -27.16 20.99 30.45
N PRO A 108 -28.51 21.03 30.37
CA PRO A 108 -29.34 20.11 29.56
C PRO A 108 -29.30 20.32 28.03
N LYS A 109 -28.52 21.30 27.51
CA LYS A 109 -28.48 21.64 26.07
C LYS A 109 -27.44 20.86 25.26
N ARG A 110 -26.59 20.02 25.88
CA ARG A 110 -25.45 19.37 25.20
C ARG A 110 -25.81 18.16 24.32
N GLY A 111 -26.93 17.46 24.56
CA GLY A 111 -27.44 16.41 23.68
C GLY A 111 -27.81 16.89 22.26
N LEU A 112 -28.11 18.19 22.10
CA LEU A 112 -28.37 18.83 20.80
C LEU A 112 -27.10 18.93 19.95
N VAL A 113 -25.93 19.17 20.55
CA VAL A 113 -24.65 19.36 19.83
C VAL A 113 -24.19 18.06 19.18
N SER A 114 -24.34 16.92 19.87
CA SER A 114 -24.00 15.61 19.32
C SER A 114 -24.95 15.19 18.19
N ASN A 115 -26.24 15.52 18.29
CA ASN A 115 -27.21 15.37 17.21
C ASN A 115 -26.83 16.19 15.97
N LEU A 116 -26.44 17.46 16.19
CA LEU A 116 -26.03 18.36 15.12
C LEU A 116 -24.78 17.83 14.38
N LYS A 117 -23.82 17.27 15.12
CA LYS A 117 -22.60 16.65 14.56
C LYS A 117 -22.93 15.45 13.67
N ILE A 118 -23.91 14.60 14.02
CA ILE A 118 -24.34 13.47 13.19
C ILE A 118 -25.03 13.97 11.92
N ARG A 119 -25.98 14.90 12.04
CA ARG A 119 -26.67 15.50 10.88
C ARG A 119 -25.71 16.20 9.92
N TYR A 120 -24.69 16.88 10.44
CA TYR A 120 -23.66 17.49 9.61
C TYR A 120 -22.85 16.45 8.81
N LEU A 121 -22.49 15.33 9.43
CA LEU A 121 -21.79 14.24 8.75
C LEU A 121 -22.67 13.56 7.69
N GLU A 122 -23.97 13.38 7.97
CA GLU A 122 -24.95 12.89 7.01
C GLU A 122 -25.07 13.83 5.81
N HIS A 123 -25.15 15.14 6.05
CA HIS A 123 -25.18 16.14 4.97
C HIS A 123 -23.90 16.09 4.10
N GLN A 124 -22.73 15.98 4.72
CA GLN A 124 -21.46 15.82 4.01
C GLN A 124 -21.39 14.51 3.20
N ARG A 125 -21.96 13.42 3.75
CA ARG A 125 -22.12 12.16 3.02
C ARG A 125 -22.98 12.35 1.78
N ASP A 126 -24.12 13.02 1.89
CA ASP A 126 -25.02 13.26 0.76
C ASP A 126 -24.38 14.12 -0.33
N GLN A 127 -23.56 15.12 0.05
CA GLN A 127 -22.78 15.90 -0.92
C GLN A 127 -21.79 15.02 -1.70
N VAL A 128 -21.13 14.07 -1.03
CA VAL A 128 -20.21 13.12 -1.68
C VAL A 128 -20.96 12.14 -2.58
N ILE A 129 -22.12 11.63 -2.14
CA ILE A 129 -22.98 10.78 -2.99
C ILE A 129 -23.38 11.53 -4.26
N LYS A 130 -23.84 12.78 -4.14
CA LYS A 130 -24.16 13.64 -5.30
C LYS A 130 -22.96 13.83 -6.22
N ALA A 131 -21.75 14.01 -5.65
CA ALA A 131 -20.53 14.12 -6.45
C ALA A 131 -20.20 12.82 -7.19
N ILE A 132 -20.40 11.65 -6.56
CA ILE A 132 -20.21 10.34 -7.19
C ILE A 132 -21.19 10.16 -8.36
N SER A 133 -22.47 10.49 -8.18
CA SER A 133 -23.46 10.44 -9.25
C SER A 133 -23.09 11.35 -10.42
N LYS A 134 -22.58 12.56 -10.14
CA LYS A 134 -22.06 13.46 -11.19
C LYS A 134 -20.85 12.86 -11.90
N THR A 135 -19.98 12.13 -11.20
CA THR A 135 -18.84 11.47 -11.86
C THR A 135 -19.28 10.34 -12.78
N HIS A 136 -20.30 9.58 -12.41
CA HIS A 136 -20.89 8.51 -13.23
C HIS A 136 -21.46 9.05 -14.54
N LYS A 137 -22.28 10.10 -14.46
CA LYS A 137 -22.85 10.78 -15.64
C LYS A 137 -21.76 11.29 -16.59
N LYS A 138 -20.61 11.70 -16.05
CA LYS A 138 -19.46 12.13 -16.85
C LYS A 138 -18.76 10.95 -17.55
N GLU A 139 -18.69 9.78 -16.94
CA GLU A 139 -18.18 8.56 -17.57
C GLU A 139 -19.07 8.19 -18.78
N GLU A 140 -20.39 8.19 -18.59
CA GLU A 140 -21.37 7.95 -19.66
C GLU A 140 -21.21 8.94 -20.83
N THR A 141 -20.99 10.23 -20.55
CA THR A 141 -20.79 11.22 -21.62
C THR A 141 -19.45 11.09 -22.36
N ILE A 142 -18.42 10.51 -21.72
CA ILE A 142 -17.14 10.25 -22.41
C ILE A 142 -17.31 9.12 -23.41
N ASP A 143 -18.08 8.09 -23.05
CA ASP A 143 -18.34 6.93 -23.90
C ASP A 143 -19.12 7.33 -25.17
N ALA A 144 -20.14 8.18 -25.00
CA ALA A 144 -20.98 8.69 -26.08
C ALA A 144 -20.35 9.80 -26.95
N GLY A 145 -19.18 10.35 -26.60
CA GLY A 145 -18.54 11.43 -27.36
C GLY A 145 -17.75 10.94 -28.58
N ASP A 146 -17.33 11.87 -29.44
CA ASP A 146 -16.54 11.60 -30.66
C ASP A 146 -15.02 11.53 -30.42
N ASP A 147 -14.58 11.41 -29.17
CA ASP A 147 -13.15 11.29 -28.82
C ASP A 147 -12.51 10.05 -29.50
N THR A 148 -11.22 10.13 -29.84
CA THR A 148 -10.45 8.96 -30.30
C THR A 148 -10.41 7.88 -29.21
N PRO A 149 -10.30 6.58 -29.55
CA PRO A 149 -10.29 5.50 -28.57
C PRO A 149 -9.22 5.69 -27.49
N GLU A 150 -8.02 6.16 -27.86
CA GLU A 150 -6.94 6.46 -26.91
C GLU A 150 -7.30 7.60 -25.94
N MET A 151 -7.95 8.67 -26.43
CA MET A 151 -8.39 9.77 -25.57
C MET A 151 -9.54 9.37 -24.65
N LYS A 152 -10.47 8.54 -25.13
CA LYS A 152 -11.56 7.97 -24.32
C LYS A 152 -10.99 7.19 -23.15
N GLU A 153 -10.01 6.32 -23.40
CA GLU A 153 -9.38 5.51 -22.36
C GLU A 153 -8.72 6.37 -21.27
N ILE A 154 -7.93 7.37 -21.66
CA ILE A 154 -7.27 8.29 -20.72
C ILE A 154 -8.29 9.09 -19.89
N ARG A 155 -9.37 9.57 -20.51
CA ARG A 155 -10.42 10.33 -19.82
C ARG A 155 -11.20 9.45 -18.85
N THR A 156 -11.58 8.24 -19.28
CA THR A 156 -12.26 7.25 -18.45
C THR A 156 -11.41 6.86 -17.26
N TRP A 157 -10.11 6.58 -17.45
CA TRP A 157 -9.19 6.23 -16.37
C TRP A 157 -9.08 7.34 -15.31
N ARG A 158 -8.94 8.60 -15.75
CA ARG A 158 -8.92 9.76 -14.84
C ARG A 158 -10.23 9.90 -14.06
N GLN A 159 -11.35 9.62 -14.72
CA GLN A 159 -12.68 9.75 -14.12
C GLN A 159 -12.96 8.64 -13.10
N GLN A 160 -12.61 7.39 -13.42
CA GLN A 160 -12.63 6.26 -12.50
C GLN A 160 -11.75 6.52 -11.27
N GLY A 161 -10.57 7.13 -11.46
CA GLY A 161 -9.70 7.56 -10.36
C GLY A 161 -10.37 8.56 -9.41
N LYS A 162 -11.11 9.54 -9.94
CA LYS A 162 -11.89 10.49 -9.12
C LYS A 162 -13.03 9.78 -8.38
N ARG A 163 -13.76 8.90 -9.05
CA ARG A 163 -14.84 8.10 -8.47
C ARG A 163 -14.35 7.24 -7.30
N ARG A 164 -13.22 6.55 -7.47
CA ARG A 164 -12.60 5.71 -6.44
C ARG A 164 -12.23 6.52 -5.17
N LYS A 165 -11.69 7.74 -5.34
CA LYS A 165 -11.39 8.64 -4.21
C LYS A 165 -12.67 9.07 -3.46
N LEU A 166 -13.73 9.40 -4.18
CA LEU A 166 -15.01 9.78 -3.59
C LEU A 166 -15.66 8.61 -2.84
N LEU A 167 -15.62 7.39 -3.39
CA LEU A 167 -16.12 6.18 -2.71
C LEU A 167 -15.39 5.92 -1.40
N LYS A 168 -14.06 6.04 -1.38
CA LYS A 168 -13.27 5.91 -0.13
C LYS A 168 -13.66 6.97 0.90
N LYS A 169 -13.95 8.20 0.46
CA LYS A 169 -14.45 9.28 1.33
C LYS A 169 -15.85 8.97 1.88
N GLN A 170 -16.74 8.42 1.05
CA GLN A 170 -18.07 7.98 1.48
C GLN A 170 -17.97 6.89 2.55
N GLN A 171 -17.20 5.83 2.32
CA GLN A 171 -17.01 4.73 3.29
C GLN A 171 -16.50 5.25 4.64
N LYS A 172 -15.46 6.10 4.62
CA LYS A 172 -14.90 6.69 5.85
C LYS A 172 -15.92 7.54 6.61
N MET A 173 -16.82 8.23 5.92
CA MET A 173 -17.89 8.99 6.58
C MET A 173 -18.98 8.08 7.13
N GLU A 174 -19.38 7.04 6.40
CA GLU A 174 -20.35 6.05 6.86
C GLU A 174 -19.87 5.32 8.11
N GLU A 175 -18.59 4.90 8.16
CA GLU A 175 -17.99 4.32 9.36
C GLU A 175 -18.01 5.30 10.54
N ARG A 176 -17.68 6.58 10.31
CA ARG A 176 -17.75 7.61 11.37
C ARG A 176 -19.16 7.82 11.88
N ILE A 177 -20.16 7.84 10.99
CA ILE A 177 -21.57 7.97 11.37
C ILE A 177 -22.01 6.72 12.16
N LYS A 178 -21.67 5.52 11.67
CA LYS A 178 -22.00 4.25 12.33
C LYS A 178 -21.42 4.19 13.74
N ARG A 179 -20.11 4.46 13.90
CA ARG A 179 -19.44 4.49 15.21
C ARG A 179 -20.09 5.50 16.16
N LYS A 180 -20.51 6.67 15.66
CA LYS A 180 -21.21 7.69 16.48
C LYS A 180 -22.62 7.27 16.89
N ARG A 181 -23.35 6.56 16.02
CA ARG A 181 -24.69 6.05 16.32
C ARG A 181 -24.63 4.86 17.28
N GLU A 182 -23.67 3.96 17.11
CA GLU A 182 -23.45 2.79 17.96
C GLU A 182 -23.11 3.21 19.39
N LYS A 183 -22.11 4.09 19.58
CA LYS A 183 -21.79 4.64 20.91
C LYS A 183 -22.96 5.34 21.60
N ARG A 184 -23.87 5.94 20.83
CA ARG A 184 -25.09 6.55 21.38
C ARG A 184 -26.10 5.53 21.87
N ARG A 185 -26.17 4.37 21.23
CA ARG A 185 -26.99 3.25 21.71
C ARG A 185 -26.38 2.69 22.98
N GLU A 186 -25.07 2.42 22.99
CA GLU A 186 -24.35 1.96 24.18
C GLU A 186 -24.55 2.87 25.39
N ARG A 187 -24.48 4.20 25.21
CA ARG A 187 -24.75 5.16 26.30
C ARG A 187 -26.19 5.10 26.79
N ARG A 188 -27.17 5.00 25.87
CA ARG A 188 -28.58 4.88 26.25
C ARG A 188 -28.82 3.58 27.01
N ASP A 189 -28.25 2.47 26.54
CA ASP A 189 -28.40 1.16 27.16
C ASP A 189 -27.73 1.13 28.55
N GLN A 190 -26.64 1.88 28.75
CA GLN A 190 -26.00 2.10 30.06
C GLN A 190 -26.85 2.96 31.01
N GLU A 191 -27.35 4.10 30.54
CA GLU A 191 -28.26 4.97 31.32
C GLU A 191 -29.53 4.20 31.74
N GLU A 192 -30.08 3.37 30.85
CA GLU A 192 -31.26 2.54 31.14
C GLU A 192 -30.95 1.42 32.15
N ALA A 193 -29.76 0.82 32.08
CA ALA A 193 -29.31 -0.17 33.07
C ALA A 193 -29.01 0.43 34.45
N GLU A 194 -28.52 1.67 34.51
CA GLU A 194 -28.31 2.41 35.75
C GLU A 194 -29.64 2.82 36.39
N GLU A 195 -30.60 3.34 35.62
CA GLU A 195 -31.96 3.64 36.10
C GLU A 195 -32.68 2.39 36.64
N ASP A 196 -32.49 1.23 36.02
CA ASP A 196 -33.09 -0.02 36.50
C ASP A 196 -32.43 -0.55 37.78
N ASN A 197 -31.13 -0.31 37.98
CA ASN A 197 -30.46 -0.63 39.25
C ASN A 197 -30.91 0.32 40.36
N GLU A 198 -31.03 1.63 40.11
CA GLU A 198 -31.56 2.58 41.10
C GLU A 198 -33.00 2.24 41.52
N LYS A 199 -33.85 1.80 40.59
CA LYS A 199 -35.21 1.33 40.91
C LYS A 199 -35.21 0.05 41.76
N LYS A 200 -34.28 -0.89 41.51
CA LYS A 200 -34.13 -2.12 42.31
C LYS A 200 -33.59 -1.82 43.71
N ASP A 201 -32.63 -0.93 43.83
CA ASP A 201 -32.07 -0.51 45.11
C ASP A 201 -33.12 0.25 45.94
N GLY A 202 -33.94 1.10 45.31
CA GLY A 202 -35.09 1.75 45.95
C GLY A 202 -36.18 0.76 46.41
N LEU A 203 -36.41 -0.31 45.65
CA LEU A 203 -37.34 -1.38 46.03
C LEU A 203 -36.78 -2.24 47.19
N PHE A 204 -35.48 -2.52 47.18
CA PHE A 204 -34.79 -3.26 48.23
C PHE A 204 -34.78 -2.49 49.55
N LEU A 205 -34.48 -1.18 49.51
CA LEU A 205 -34.60 -0.27 50.66
C LEU A 205 -36.02 -0.26 51.23
N ARG A 206 -37.04 -0.23 50.38
CA ARG A 206 -38.45 -0.27 50.81
C ARG A 206 -38.84 -1.60 51.48
N ILE A 207 -38.32 -2.73 50.99
CA ILE A 207 -38.53 -4.05 51.61
C ILE A 207 -37.81 -4.14 52.96
N VAL A 208 -36.57 -3.66 53.05
CA VAL A 208 -35.78 -3.67 54.30
C VAL A 208 -36.38 -2.74 55.34
N LEU A 209 -36.85 -1.55 54.95
CA LEU A 209 -37.57 -0.64 55.85
C LEU A 209 -38.89 -1.24 56.35
N GLY A 210 -39.67 -1.87 55.47
CA GLY A 210 -40.89 -2.57 55.86
C GLY A 210 -40.63 -3.79 56.77
N PHE A 211 -39.47 -4.43 56.65
CA PHE A 211 -39.06 -5.50 57.56
C PHE A 211 -38.68 -4.96 58.95
N PHE A 212 -38.04 -3.80 59.04
CA PHE A 212 -37.65 -3.18 60.32
C PHE A 212 -38.81 -2.48 61.05
N GLU A 213 -39.80 -1.94 60.34
CA GLU A 213 -41.04 -1.42 60.95
C GLU A 213 -41.84 -2.51 61.68
N GLY A 214 -41.71 -3.79 61.28
CA GLY A 214 -42.37 -4.91 61.96
C GLY A 214 -41.71 -5.38 63.26
N TYR A 215 -40.48 -4.93 63.57
CA TYR A 215 -39.76 -5.32 64.81
C TYR A 215 -39.80 -4.25 65.90
N GLY A 216 -40.38 -3.07 65.63
CA GLY A 216 -40.51 -1.99 66.61
C GLY A 216 -41.59 -2.20 67.67
N ASP A 217 -42.60 -3.03 67.40
CA ASP A 217 -43.77 -3.20 68.29
C ASP A 217 -43.64 -4.35 69.31
N LEU A 218 -42.56 -5.15 69.26
CA LEU A 218 -42.39 -6.32 70.15
C LEU A 218 -41.58 -6.05 71.43
N ASN A 219 -41.11 -4.83 71.66
CA ASN A 219 -40.25 -4.51 72.82
C ASN A 219 -40.85 -3.51 73.84
N MET A 220 -42.16 -3.25 73.77
CA MET A 220 -42.88 -2.37 74.73
C MET A 220 -43.91 -3.12 75.60
N ALA A 221 -43.73 -4.43 75.81
CA ALA A 221 -44.66 -5.24 76.62
C ALA A 221 -43.99 -6.15 77.69
N VAL A 222 -42.76 -5.86 78.11
CA VAL A 222 -42.15 -6.51 79.28
C VAL A 222 -41.46 -5.45 80.15
N LEU A 223 -42.26 -4.71 80.92
CA LEU A 223 -41.88 -4.09 82.19
C LEU A 223 -43.09 -4.15 83.13
#